data_AF-A0A974GY56-F1
#
_entry.id   AF-A0A974GY56-F1
#
_cell.length_a   1.000
_cell.length_b   1.000
_cell.length_c   1.000
_cell.angle_alpha   90.00
_cell.angle_beta   90.00
_cell.angle_gamma   90.00
#
_symmetry.space_group_name_H-M   'P 1'
#
loop_
_entity.id
_entity.type
_entity.pdbx_description
1 polymer ?
#
loop_
_entity_poly.entity_id
_entity_poly.type
_entity_poly.pdbx_seq_one_letter_code
_entity_poly.pdbx_strand_id
1 'polypeptide(L)' 'FYVGDLFVNVYDKTPGGYFIQSEKYKDRTELLTENITRGQVTMRIKNIQVSDTGNYMCEFDLVGSATLELKMAGQ' A
#
# COMPACT_ATOMS: atom_id res chain seq x y z
N PHE A 1 -3.45 1.88 -1.26
CA PHE A 1 -2.85 0.61 -1.70
C PHE A 1 -3.85 -0.51 -1.50
N TYR A 2 -4.02 -1.36 -2.51
CA TYR A 2 -4.97 -2.47 -2.56
C TYR A 2 -4.32 -3.72 -3.13
N VAL A 3 -4.85 -4.90 -2.79
CA VAL A 3 -4.57 -6.18 -3.45
C VAL A 3 -5.91 -6.78 -3.86
N GLY A 4 -6.24 -6.69 -5.15
CA GLY A 4 -7.63 -6.88 -5.60
C GLY A 4 -8.55 -5.88 -4.88
N ASP A 5 -9.67 -6.36 -4.33
CA ASP A 5 -10.62 -5.53 -3.57
C ASP A 5 -10.21 -5.31 -2.10
N LEU A 6 -9.11 -5.92 -1.65
CA LEU A 6 -8.65 -5.80 -0.27
C LEU A 6 -7.78 -4.55 -0.10
N PHE A 7 -8.23 -3.61 0.72
CA PHE A 7 -7.40 -2.46 1.09
C PHE A 7 -6.22 -2.90 1.98
N VAL A 8 -5.07 -2.27 1.75
CA VAL A 8 -3.84 -2.47 2.54
C VAL A 8 -3.59 -1.26 3.43
N ASN A 9 -3.39 -0.09 2.81
CA ASN A 9 -3.21 1.19 3.48
C ASN A 9 -3.92 2.30 2.71
N VAL A 10 -4.57 3.21 3.44
CA VAL A 10 -5.20 4.44 2.94
C VAL A 10 -4.63 5.62 3.72
N TYR A 11 -4.29 6.68 3.00
CA TYR A 11 -3.79 7.93 3.57
C TYR A 11 -4.55 9.10 2.99
N ASP A 12 -5.16 9.88 3.88
CA ASP A 12 -5.81 11.14 3.55
C ASP A 12 -5.05 12.29 4.23
N LYS A 13 -4.55 13.23 3.41
CA LYS A 13 -3.80 14.40 3.87
C LYS A 13 -4.70 15.59 4.23
N THR A 14 -5.99 15.53 3.91
CA THR A 14 -6.90 16.65 4.17
C THR A 14 -6.96 16.99 5.67
N PRO A 15 -7.33 18.22 6.06
CA PRO A 15 -7.56 18.55 7.46
C PRO A 15 -8.61 17.61 8.09
N GLY A 16 -8.22 16.84 9.10
CA GLY A 16 -9.08 15.80 9.68
C GLY A 16 -8.98 14.43 8.99
N GLY A 17 -8.09 14.29 8.01
CA GLY A 17 -7.76 13.04 7.34
C GLY A 17 -7.14 12.01 8.29
N TYR A 18 -7.08 10.77 7.82
CA TYR A 18 -6.68 9.62 8.60
C TYR A 18 -5.67 8.74 7.86
N PHE A 19 -4.97 7.92 8.64
CA PHE A 19 -4.22 6.78 8.14
C PHE A 19 -4.92 5.51 8.60
N ILE A 20 -5.32 4.66 7.65
CA ILE A 20 -5.99 3.38 7.94
C ILE A 20 -5.18 2.26 7.32
N GLN A 21 -5.03 1.19 8.10
CA GLN A 21 -4.40 -0.06 7.71
C GLN A 21 -5.39 -1.20 7.94
N SER A 22 -5.46 -2.18 7.04
CA SER A 22 -6.35 -3.32 7.24
C SER A 22 -5.77 -4.31 8.26
N GLU A 23 -6.66 -5.02 8.96
CA GLU A 23 -6.26 -5.95 10.02
C GLU A 23 -5.32 -7.06 9.51
N LYS A 24 -5.49 -7.51 8.26
CA LYS A 24 -4.61 -8.52 7.63
C LYS A 24 -3.15 -8.05 7.55
N TYR A 25 -2.94 -6.75 7.35
CA TYR A 25 -1.62 -6.15 7.15
C TYR A 25 -1.17 -5.30 8.35
N LYS A 26 -1.90 -5.40 9.46
CA LYS A 26 -1.65 -4.64 10.69
C LYS A 26 -0.27 -4.94 11.24
N ASP A 27 0.46 -3.89 11.61
CA ASP A 27 1.85 -3.92 12.09
C ASP A 27 2.88 -4.50 11.10
N ARG A 28 2.40 -5.00 9.94
CA ARG A 28 3.21 -5.58 8.88
C ARG A 28 3.44 -4.62 7.73
N THR A 29 2.61 -3.59 7.57
CA THR A 29 2.84 -2.60 6.51
C THR A 29 3.07 -1.20 7.06
N GLU A 30 3.76 -0.39 6.28
CA GLU A 30 4.07 0.99 6.61
C GLU A 30 4.04 1.82 5.33
N LEU A 31 3.30 2.92 5.34
CA LEU A 31 3.21 3.84 4.21
C LEU A 31 4.11 5.05 4.46
N LEU A 32 5.11 5.22 3.61
CA LEU A 32 6.03 6.35 3.68
C LEU A 32 5.49 7.49 2.81
N THR A 33 5.16 8.62 3.44
CA THR A 33 4.47 9.76 2.82
C THR A 33 5.38 10.98 2.61
N GLU A 34 6.68 10.86 2.93
CA GLU A 34 7.67 11.94 2.84
C GLU A 34 7.71 12.63 1.47
N ASN A 35 7.52 11.85 0.40
CA ASN A 35 7.56 12.33 -0.99
C ASN A 35 6.18 12.38 -1.67
N ILE A 36 5.08 12.27 -0.92
CA ILE A 36 3.74 12.16 -1.50
C ILE A 36 3.33 13.40 -2.30
N THR A 37 3.81 14.59 -1.89
CA THR A 37 3.59 15.86 -2.62
C THR A 37 4.33 15.92 -3.95
N ARG A 38 5.29 15.02 -4.18
CA ARG A 38 6.01 14.84 -5.44
C ARG A 38 5.43 13.69 -6.27
N GLY A 39 4.27 13.16 -5.88
CA GLY A 39 3.62 12.03 -6.54
C GLY A 39 4.33 10.69 -6.30
N GLN A 40 5.16 10.59 -5.25
CA GLN A 40 5.87 9.37 -4.91
C GLN A 40 5.40 8.85 -3.56
N VAL A 41 5.04 7.57 -3.52
CA VAL A 41 4.68 6.88 -2.29
C VAL A 41 5.37 5.54 -2.25
N THR A 42 5.77 5.12 -1.05
CA THR A 42 6.40 3.81 -0.84
C THR A 42 5.62 3.07 0.22
N MET A 43 5.28 1.82 -0.07
CA MET A 43 4.74 0.91 0.92
C MET A 43 5.81 -0.12 1.29
N ARG A 44 6.16 -0.19 2.56
CA ARG A 44 7.06 -1.19 3.10
C ARG A 44 6.24 -2.32 3.72
N ILE A 45 6.59 -3.56 3.37
CA ILE A 45 6.05 -4.77 4.00
C ILE A 45 7.14 -5.36 4.89
N LYS A 46 6.82 -5.61 6.16
CA LYS A 46 7.67 -6.17 7.21
C LYS A 46 7.33 -7.64 7.39
N ASN A 47 8.35 -8.45 7.67
CA ASN A 47 8.23 -9.90 7.87
C ASN A 47 7.41 -10.55 6.75
N ILE A 48 7.89 -10.42 5.51
CA ILE A 48 7.19 -10.88 4.30
C ILE A 48 6.86 -12.38 4.38
N GLN A 49 5.68 -12.76 3.88
CA GLN A 49 5.13 -14.12 3.90
C GLN A 49 4.68 -14.51 2.49
N VAL A 50 4.58 -15.82 2.24
CA VAL A 50 4.08 -16.35 0.96
C VAL A 50 2.70 -15.79 0.60
N SER A 51 1.84 -15.60 1.59
CA SER A 51 0.48 -15.06 1.46
C SER A 51 0.42 -13.58 1.08
N ASP A 52 1.56 -12.88 1.05
CA ASP A 52 1.66 -11.51 0.56
C ASP A 52 1.87 -11.44 -0.96
N THR A 53 2.14 -12.57 -1.64
CA THR A 53 2.19 -12.62 -3.11
C THR A 53 0.90 -12.08 -3.70
N GLY A 54 1.01 -11.19 -4.69
CA GLY A 54 -0.16 -10.59 -5.32
C GLY A 54 0.14 -9.31 -6.12
N ASN A 55 -0.91 -8.79 -6.75
CA ASN A 55 -0.86 -7.55 -7.51
C ASN A 55 -1.26 -6.39 -6.60
N TYR A 56 -0.27 -5.60 -6.19
CA TYR A 56 -0.45 -4.42 -5.37
C TYR A 56 -0.75 -3.23 -6.26
N MET A 57 -1.88 -2.58 -6.03
CA MET A 57 -2.27 -1.36 -6.73
C MET A 57 -2.15 -0.18 -5.78
N CYS A 58 -1.35 0.82 -6.16
CA CYS A 58 -1.41 2.15 -5.58
C CYS A 58 -2.39 2.99 -6.40
N GLU A 59 -3.23 3.76 -5.72
CA GLU A 59 -4.18 4.67 -6.34
C GLU A 59 -3.99 6.05 -5.73
N PHE A 60 -3.88 7.05 -6.59
CA PHE A 60 -3.96 8.46 -6.24
C PHE A 60 -5.25 8.99 -6.85
N ASP A 61 -6.20 9.35 -6.00
CA ASP A 61 -7.49 9.91 -6.44
C ASP A 61 -7.25 11.01 -7.47
N LEU A 62 -7.95 10.91 -8.60
CA LEU A 62 -7.91 11.86 -9.73
C LEU A 62 -6.61 11.90 -10.56
N VAL A 63 -5.53 11.23 -10.15
CA VAL A 63 -4.27 11.20 -10.90
C VAL A 63 -4.15 9.88 -11.67
N GLY A 64 -4.43 8.76 -11.02
CA GLY A 64 -4.37 7.44 -11.63
C GLY A 64 -3.85 6.36 -10.68
N SER A 65 -3.61 5.18 -11.23
CA SER A 65 -3.13 4.02 -10.48
C SER A 65 -1.82 3.48 -11.06
N ALA A 66 -1.07 2.80 -10.19
CA ALA A 66 0.13 2.07 -10.55
C ALA A 66 0.07 0.67 -9.92
N THR A 67 0.38 -0.36 -10.70
CA THR A 67 0.31 -1.75 -10.24
C THR A 67 1.71 -2.36 -10.19
N LEU A 68 2.00 -3.09 -9.11
CA LEU A 68 3.22 -3.84 -8.89
C LEU A 68 2.85 -5.29 -8.56
N GLU A 69 3.40 -6.24 -9.31
CA GLU A 69 3.32 -7.64 -8.96
C GLU A 69 4.43 -8.00 -7.96
N LEU A 70 4.05 -8.54 -6.80
CA LEU A 70 4.97 -9.11 -5.82
C LEU A 70 4.91 -10.63 -5.90
N LYS A 71 6.04 -11.27 -6.18
CA LYS A 71 6.22 -12.72 -6.17
C LYS A 71 7.35 -13.11 -5.23
N MET A 72 7.12 -14.13 -4.41
CA MET A 72 8.16 -14.72 -3.57
C MET A 72 9.04 -15.67 -4.39
N ALA A 73 10.36 -15.52 -4.26
CA ALA A 73 11.30 -16.43 -4.94
C ALA A 73 11.27 -17.81 -4.28
N GLY A 74 11.32 -18.87 -5.10
CA GLY A 74 11.34 -20.26 -4.63
C GLY A 74 9.96 -20.92 -4.53
N GLN A 75 8.94 -20.33 -5.16
CA GLN A 75 7.62 -20.89 -5.35
C GLN A 75 7.22 -20.86 -6.84
#